data_AF-C0NSC8-F1
#
_entry.id   AF-C0NSC8-F1
#
_cell.length_a   1.000
_cell.length_b   1.000
_cell.length_c   1.000
_cell.angle_alpha   90.00
_cell.angle_beta   90.00
_cell.angle_gamma   90.00
#
_symmetry.space_group_name_H-M   'P 1'
#
loop_
_entity.id
_entity.type
_entity.pdbx_description
1 polymer ?
#
loop_
_entity_poly.entity_id
_entity_poly.type
_entity_poly.pdbx_seq_one_letter_code
_entity_poly.pdbx_strand_id
1 'polypeptide(L)'
;MGDFGPAASEEREQLGDSLVAIKESVQDIHVLVTGFGPFKSNLVNPSFLIASALPKIITIPQTTPTSTPRRILIHTHPVPIRVSYHAVRFAIPAIIDAFKNGHDGRPPDFVIHIGMANTRDYYAVETMAHRDDYGYTDVDGQVGFEDGEAIWKAMGLPEVLRPGPCTVPGDDEMEGSGGAGGIDGDGSPSLRKSSTTVYTTTGISATVATDTTATASNANATTTTTTVRPTSSPSPSPDIDKQPQPEQQDQTPAPPQTPLNEITTTITTTASHTPTCPSPPDAHFLKTWQSFVPRTADVRLSDDAGRYLCEFIYYTSLMHAYLERRNRSVVFLHVPGRADDEAIQLGKEVAAGLVRCLAACWVV
;
A
#
# COMPACT_ATOMS: atom_id res chain seq x y z
N MET A 1 -19.30 -24.45 -74.92
CA MET A 1 -18.90 -23.11 -74.44
C MET A 1 -18.99 -23.20 -72.93
N GLY A 2 -17.85 -23.45 -72.28
CA GLY A 2 -17.77 -23.85 -70.87
C GLY A 2 -18.11 -22.69 -69.93
N ASP A 3 -18.62 -23.08 -68.77
CA ASP A 3 -19.21 -22.29 -67.68
C ASP A 3 -18.33 -21.18 -67.12
N PHE A 4 -18.98 -20.05 -66.82
CA PHE A 4 -18.38 -18.91 -66.15
C PHE A 4 -18.11 -19.24 -64.68
N GLY A 5 -16.85 -19.08 -64.27
CA GLY A 5 -16.40 -19.24 -62.89
C GLY A 5 -17.06 -18.26 -61.90
N PRO A 6 -17.03 -18.59 -60.61
CA PRO A 6 -17.79 -17.87 -59.59
C PRO A 6 -17.22 -16.47 -59.35
N ALA A 7 -18.14 -15.52 -59.18
CA ALA A 7 -17.85 -14.13 -58.85
C ALA A 7 -17.16 -14.03 -57.49
N ALA A 8 -16.02 -13.32 -57.47
CA ALA A 8 -15.35 -12.91 -56.25
C ALA A 8 -16.28 -12.01 -55.43
N SER A 9 -16.81 -12.54 -54.33
CA SER A 9 -17.42 -11.74 -53.27
C SER A 9 -16.28 -11.02 -52.54
N GLU A 10 -16.23 -9.71 -52.71
CA GLU A 10 -15.42 -8.78 -51.92
C GLU A 10 -15.91 -8.82 -50.46
N GLU A 11 -15.41 -9.78 -49.68
CA GLU A 11 -15.48 -9.74 -48.23
C GLU A 11 -14.55 -8.63 -47.75
N ARG A 12 -15.08 -7.40 -47.73
CA ARG A 12 -14.50 -6.29 -46.96
C ARG A 12 -14.41 -6.75 -45.51
N GLU A 13 -13.20 -7.15 -45.13
CA GLU A 13 -12.79 -7.34 -43.74
C GLU A 13 -13.14 -6.05 -42.96
N GLN A 14 -14.26 -6.11 -42.25
CA GLN A 14 -14.56 -5.17 -41.18
C GLN A 14 -13.52 -5.41 -40.07
N LEU A 15 -12.42 -4.69 -40.14
CA LEU A 15 -11.53 -4.44 -39.01
C LEU A 15 -12.38 -3.77 -37.92
N GLY A 16 -12.95 -4.59 -37.04
CA GLY A 16 -13.73 -4.14 -35.90
C GLY A 16 -12.89 -3.27 -34.98
N ASP A 17 -13.45 -2.12 -34.61
CA ASP A 17 -12.96 -1.23 -33.55
C ASP A 17 -12.55 -2.04 -32.32
N SER A 18 -11.25 -2.24 -32.14
CA SER A 18 -10.73 -3.03 -31.03
C SER A 18 -10.73 -2.20 -29.74
N LEU A 19 -11.91 -2.09 -29.13
CA LEU A 19 -12.08 -1.68 -27.73
C LEU A 19 -11.45 -2.75 -26.84
N VAL A 20 -10.18 -2.58 -26.47
CA VAL A 20 -9.49 -3.50 -25.55
C VAL A 20 -9.89 -3.13 -24.12
N ALA A 21 -11.04 -3.62 -23.67
CA ALA A 21 -11.44 -3.55 -22.26
C ALA A 21 -10.68 -4.64 -21.47
N ILE A 22 -9.54 -4.28 -20.88
CA ILE A 22 -8.81 -5.16 -19.96
C ILE A 22 -9.53 -5.11 -18.61
N LYS A 23 -10.15 -6.22 -18.21
CA LYS A 23 -10.67 -6.43 -16.84
C LYS A 23 -9.65 -7.23 -16.05
N GLU A 24 -8.90 -6.57 -15.18
CA GLU A 24 -7.96 -7.23 -14.26
C GLU A 24 -8.54 -7.23 -12.84
N SER A 25 -8.62 -8.43 -12.25
CA SER A 25 -8.82 -8.59 -10.80
C SER A 25 -7.45 -8.62 -10.13
N VAL A 26 -7.16 -7.62 -9.32
CA VAL A 26 -5.87 -7.46 -8.63
C VAL A 26 -6.09 -7.59 -7.13
N GLN A 27 -5.23 -8.35 -6.45
CA GLN A 27 -5.21 -8.40 -4.99
C GLN A 27 -4.27 -7.30 -4.48
N ASP A 28 -4.82 -6.35 -3.73
CA ASP A 28 -4.07 -5.24 -3.14
C ASP A 28 -3.63 -5.60 -1.70
N ILE A 29 -2.35 -5.42 -1.42
CA ILE A 29 -1.73 -5.61 -0.10
C ILE A 29 -1.43 -4.22 0.47
N HIS A 30 -2.05 -3.87 1.59
CA HIS A 30 -1.89 -2.56 2.21
C HIS A 30 -0.81 -2.58 3.29
N VAL A 31 0.22 -1.76 3.11
CA VAL A 31 1.34 -1.62 4.05
C VAL A 31 1.36 -0.22 4.63
N LEU A 32 1.17 -0.11 5.94
CA LEU A 32 1.34 1.14 6.68
C LEU A 32 2.81 1.31 7.07
N VAL A 33 3.41 2.45 6.75
CA VAL A 33 4.82 2.74 7.08
C VAL A 33 4.92 4.03 7.89
N THR A 34 5.74 4.02 8.92
CA THR A 34 6.02 5.21 9.75
C THR A 34 7.52 5.42 9.93
N GLY A 35 7.91 6.64 10.28
CA GLY A 35 9.26 6.99 10.68
C GLY A 35 9.24 8.06 11.76
N PHE A 36 10.35 8.19 12.48
CA PHE A 36 10.49 9.14 13.58
C PHE A 36 11.00 10.51 13.13
N GLY A 37 10.71 11.51 13.94
CA GLY A 37 11.27 12.86 13.82
C GLY A 37 12.63 13.01 14.50
N PRO A 38 13.13 14.26 14.55
CA PRO A 38 14.40 14.59 15.19
C PRO A 38 14.42 14.24 16.69
N PHE A 39 15.61 13.93 17.22
CA PHE A 39 15.82 13.70 18.66
C PHE A 39 17.28 13.88 19.07
N LYS A 40 17.50 14.28 20.32
CA LYS A 40 18.84 14.57 20.87
C LYS A 40 19.62 15.48 19.92
N SER A 41 20.82 15.10 19.51
CA SER A 41 21.65 15.83 18.54
C SER A 41 21.31 15.53 17.07
N ASN A 42 20.39 14.61 16.78
CA ASN A 42 20.02 14.23 15.42
C ASN A 42 18.89 15.13 14.92
N LEU A 43 19.26 16.23 14.26
CA LEU A 43 18.31 17.21 13.69
C LEU A 43 17.51 16.65 12.50
N VAL A 44 18.04 15.61 11.85
CA VAL A 44 17.40 14.90 10.74
C VAL A 44 17.38 13.43 11.11
N ASN A 45 16.20 12.81 11.00
CA ASN A 45 16.04 11.39 11.26
C ASN A 45 15.81 10.65 9.92
N PRO A 46 16.75 9.80 9.49
CA PRO A 46 16.68 9.12 8.20
C PRO A 46 15.50 8.16 8.10
N SER A 47 14.95 7.69 9.22
CA SER A 47 13.78 6.79 9.19
C SER A 47 12.57 7.40 8.49
N PHE A 48 12.24 8.67 8.77
CA PHE A 48 11.13 9.35 8.12
C PHE A 48 11.44 9.72 6.67
N LEU A 49 12.69 10.07 6.35
CA LEU A 49 13.12 10.32 4.97
C LEU A 49 13.00 9.07 4.10
N ILE A 50 13.47 7.92 4.60
CA ILE A 50 13.34 6.62 3.93
C ILE A 50 11.87 6.25 3.76
N ALA A 51 11.07 6.34 4.82
CA ALA A 51 9.63 6.05 4.78
C ALA A 51 8.90 6.91 3.73
N SER A 52 9.26 8.19 3.63
CA SER A 52 8.68 9.15 2.68
C SER A 52 9.16 8.93 1.24
N ALA A 53 10.36 8.41 1.06
CA ALA A 53 10.95 8.14 -0.26
C ALA A 53 10.46 6.83 -0.90
N LEU A 54 9.76 5.97 -0.15
CA LEU A 54 9.20 4.72 -0.67
C LEU A 54 8.20 4.98 -1.81
N PRO A 55 8.18 4.10 -2.85
CA PRO A 55 7.15 4.17 -3.87
C PRO A 55 5.77 3.91 -3.27
N LYS A 56 4.73 4.55 -3.80
CA LYS A 56 3.34 4.31 -3.33
C LYS A 56 2.80 2.94 -3.75
N ILE A 57 3.33 2.37 -4.83
CA ILE A 57 2.90 1.09 -5.38
C ILE A 57 4.12 0.26 -5.73
N ILE A 58 4.15 -1.01 -5.31
CA ILE A 58 5.09 -2.02 -5.79
C ILE A 58 4.29 -3.12 -6.47
N THR A 59 4.53 -3.34 -7.75
CA THR A 59 3.95 -4.46 -8.50
C THR A 59 4.81 -5.70 -8.30
N ILE A 60 4.21 -6.81 -7.86
CA ILE A 60 4.88 -8.11 -7.79
C ILE A 60 4.65 -8.82 -9.14
N PRO A 61 5.70 -9.28 -9.84
CA PRO A 61 5.53 -10.09 -11.04
C PRO A 61 4.73 -11.37 -10.73
N GLN A 62 3.82 -11.77 -11.61
CA GLN A 62 3.15 -13.07 -11.52
C GLN A 62 4.19 -14.19 -11.48
N THR A 63 4.09 -15.07 -10.48
CA THR A 63 4.94 -16.28 -10.39
C THR A 63 4.40 -17.41 -11.28
N THR A 64 3.09 -17.40 -11.56
CA THR A 64 2.43 -18.34 -12.47
C THR A 64 1.41 -17.62 -13.37
N PRO A 65 1.18 -18.10 -14.61
CA PRO A 65 0.17 -17.52 -15.52
C PRO A 65 -1.25 -17.54 -14.95
N THR A 66 -1.51 -18.37 -13.95
CA THR A 66 -2.82 -18.56 -13.32
C THR A 66 -3.03 -17.69 -12.07
N SER A 67 -1.98 -17.08 -11.53
CA SER A 67 -2.08 -16.20 -10.35
C SER A 67 -2.53 -14.80 -10.74
N THR A 68 -3.44 -14.20 -9.97
CA THR A 68 -3.75 -12.77 -10.15
C THR A 68 -2.52 -11.93 -9.82
N PRO A 69 -2.20 -10.87 -10.59
CA PRO A 69 -1.16 -9.93 -10.21
C PRO A 69 -1.44 -9.39 -8.80
N ARG A 70 -0.40 -9.29 -7.97
CA ARG A 70 -0.47 -8.67 -6.64
C ARG A 70 0.16 -7.29 -6.70
N ARG A 71 -0.53 -6.30 -6.13
CA ARG A 71 0.01 -4.95 -5.94
C ARG A 71 0.16 -4.69 -4.45
N ILE A 72 1.28 -4.10 -4.07
CA ILE A 72 1.49 -3.62 -2.72
C ILE A 72 1.28 -2.10 -2.72
N LEU A 73 0.32 -1.63 -1.94
CA LEU A 73 0.00 -0.23 -1.72
C LEU A 73 0.67 0.23 -0.42
N ILE A 74 1.63 1.15 -0.53
CA ILE A 74 2.39 1.67 0.60
C ILE A 74 1.80 2.99 1.07
N HIS A 75 1.28 2.98 2.29
CA HIS A 75 0.66 4.10 2.99
C HIS A 75 1.64 4.65 4.02
N THR A 76 2.51 5.58 3.59
CA THR A 76 3.39 6.29 4.53
C THR A 76 2.59 7.30 5.36
N HIS A 77 2.71 7.24 6.69
CA HIS A 77 2.18 8.28 7.57
C HIS A 77 2.85 9.63 7.26
N PRO A 78 2.09 10.71 7.00
CA PRO A 78 2.64 11.94 6.43
C PRO A 78 3.45 12.81 7.40
N VAL A 79 3.40 12.56 8.70
CA VAL A 79 4.07 13.36 9.72
C VAL A 79 5.09 12.49 10.46
N PRO A 80 6.32 12.96 10.72
CA PRO A 80 7.27 12.19 11.51
C PRO A 80 6.75 12.00 12.94
N ILE A 81 6.81 10.77 13.45
CA ILE A 81 6.40 10.47 14.82
C ILE A 81 7.40 11.14 15.78
N ARG A 82 6.89 11.92 16.74
CA ARG A 82 7.73 12.53 17.77
C ARG A 82 8.39 11.45 18.61
N VAL A 83 9.68 11.60 18.92
CA VAL A 83 10.44 10.67 19.76
C VAL A 83 10.09 10.91 21.24
N SER A 84 8.83 10.66 21.58
CA SER A 84 8.21 10.85 22.91
C SER A 84 7.32 9.66 23.26
N TYR A 85 7.41 9.16 24.49
CA TYR A 85 6.64 7.98 24.93
C TYR A 85 5.15 8.29 24.92
N HIS A 86 4.78 9.42 25.50
CA HIS A 86 3.43 9.96 25.46
C HIS A 86 2.93 10.09 24.02
N ALA A 87 3.72 10.70 23.12
CA ALA A 87 3.31 10.87 21.72
C ALA A 87 3.06 9.51 21.03
N VAL A 88 3.95 8.53 21.21
CA VAL A 88 3.80 7.20 20.60
C VAL A 88 2.55 6.48 21.11
N ARG A 89 2.30 6.50 22.43
CA ARG A 89 1.13 5.87 23.06
C ARG A 89 -0.18 6.28 22.39
N PHE A 90 -0.33 7.56 22.06
CA PHE A 90 -1.56 8.08 21.43
C PHE A 90 -1.51 8.04 19.90
N ALA A 91 -0.34 8.24 19.29
CA ALA A 91 -0.22 8.30 17.83
C ALA A 91 -0.49 6.95 17.16
N ILE A 92 0.01 5.84 17.72
CA ILE A 92 -0.12 4.52 17.08
C ILE A 92 -1.58 4.07 16.89
N PRO A 93 -2.43 4.04 17.94
CA PRO A 93 -3.84 3.70 17.74
C PRO A 93 -4.52 4.71 16.81
N ALA A 94 -4.25 6.01 16.93
CA ALA A 94 -4.84 7.02 16.07
C ALA A 94 -4.46 6.85 14.58
N ILE A 95 -3.22 6.50 14.27
CA ILE A 95 -2.76 6.24 12.90
C ILE A 95 -3.45 5.00 12.33
N ILE A 96 -3.54 3.92 13.12
CA ILE A 96 -4.19 2.67 12.71
C ILE A 96 -5.69 2.90 12.50
N ASP A 97 -6.35 3.64 13.38
CA ASP A 97 -7.78 3.96 13.26
C ASP A 97 -8.06 4.88 12.07
N ALA A 98 -7.20 5.88 11.83
CA ALA A 98 -7.30 6.72 10.63
C ALA A 98 -7.15 5.89 9.35
N PHE A 99 -6.24 4.91 9.34
CA PHE A 99 -6.13 3.95 8.25
C PHE A 99 -7.43 3.15 8.08
N LYS A 100 -7.93 2.52 9.16
CA LYS A 100 -9.18 1.73 9.15
C LYS A 100 -10.35 2.54 8.60
N ASN A 101 -10.52 3.79 9.03
CA ASN A 101 -11.57 4.69 8.56
C ASN A 101 -11.50 4.97 7.04
N GLY A 102 -10.29 4.97 6.47
CA GLY A 102 -10.06 5.08 5.03
C GLY A 102 -10.23 3.77 4.24
N HIS A 103 -10.38 2.63 4.92
CA HIS A 103 -10.34 1.28 4.34
C HIS A 103 -11.50 0.38 4.82
N ASP A 104 -12.69 0.97 5.00
CA ASP A 104 -13.92 0.26 5.42
C ASP A 104 -13.77 -0.51 6.76
N GLY A 105 -13.05 0.06 7.71
CA GLY A 105 -12.77 -0.56 9.01
C GLY A 105 -11.66 -1.61 8.99
N ARG A 106 -11.07 -1.92 7.82
CA ARG A 106 -10.01 -2.93 7.71
C ARG A 106 -8.67 -2.37 8.21
N PRO A 107 -7.92 -3.12 9.05
CA PRO A 107 -6.57 -2.74 9.43
C PRO A 107 -5.60 -2.88 8.23
N PRO A 108 -4.39 -2.30 8.31
CA PRO A 108 -3.32 -2.61 7.36
C PRO A 108 -2.99 -4.11 7.38
N ASP A 109 -2.64 -4.69 6.22
CA ASP A 109 -2.16 -6.08 6.14
C ASP A 109 -0.80 -6.20 6.84
N PHE A 110 0.08 -5.20 6.66
CA PHE A 110 1.36 -5.08 7.34
C PHE A 110 1.57 -3.68 7.91
N VAL A 111 2.26 -3.60 9.05
CA VAL A 111 2.77 -2.34 9.62
C VAL A 111 4.30 -2.41 9.72
N ILE A 112 4.98 -1.39 9.19
CA ILE A 112 6.43 -1.24 9.28
C ILE A 112 6.75 0.06 10.02
N HIS A 113 7.37 -0.05 11.18
CA HIS A 113 7.97 1.09 11.86
C HIS A 113 9.45 1.16 11.51
N ILE A 114 9.92 2.32 11.07
CA ILE A 114 11.34 2.54 10.77
C ILE A 114 11.92 3.43 11.87
N GLY A 115 13.09 3.05 12.40
CA GLY A 115 13.83 3.84 13.38
C GLY A 115 15.31 3.88 13.09
N MET A 116 15.97 4.90 13.62
CA MET A 116 17.39 5.12 13.42
C MET A 116 18.20 4.50 14.57
N ALA A 117 19.26 3.76 14.24
CA ALA A 117 20.24 3.25 15.19
C ALA A 117 21.64 3.83 14.88
N ASN A 118 22.06 4.87 15.61
CA ASN A 118 23.35 5.54 15.39
C ASN A 118 24.58 4.65 15.62
N THR A 119 24.42 3.58 16.40
CA THR A 119 25.51 2.63 16.71
C THR A 119 25.62 1.50 15.68
N ARG A 120 24.73 1.45 14.68
CA ARG A 120 24.68 0.41 13.65
C ARG A 120 24.96 1.00 12.28
N ASP A 121 25.87 0.38 11.54
CA ASP A 121 26.18 0.66 10.14
C ASP A 121 25.46 -0.30 9.17
N TYR A 122 24.57 -1.14 9.72
CA TYR A 122 23.76 -2.12 9.00
C TYR A 122 22.26 -1.88 9.24
N TYR A 123 21.43 -2.49 8.41
CA TYR A 123 19.98 -2.49 8.54
C TYR A 123 19.54 -3.74 9.30
N ALA A 124 18.56 -3.62 10.20
CA ALA A 124 18.10 -4.76 10.99
C ALA A 124 16.59 -4.83 11.12
N VAL A 125 16.02 -6.01 10.94
CA VAL A 125 14.64 -6.29 11.32
C VAL A 125 14.62 -6.90 12.72
N GLU A 126 13.82 -6.31 13.60
CA GLU A 126 13.68 -6.77 14.98
C GLU A 126 12.69 -7.93 15.09
N THR A 127 13.10 -9.02 15.73
CA THR A 127 12.37 -10.30 15.81
C THR A 127 11.40 -10.37 16.98
N MET A 128 11.56 -9.48 17.96
CA MET A 128 10.75 -9.40 19.16
C MET A 128 10.75 -8.01 19.76
N ALA A 129 9.73 -7.71 20.55
CA ALA A 129 9.61 -6.48 21.29
C ALA A 129 9.52 -6.72 22.80
N HIS A 130 10.17 -5.89 23.61
CA HIS A 130 10.21 -5.99 25.07
C HIS A 130 9.28 -4.98 25.76
N ARG A 131 8.57 -5.41 26.81
CA ARG A 131 7.59 -4.59 27.55
C ARG A 131 8.25 -3.62 28.54
N ASP A 132 9.44 -3.91 29.01
CA ASP A 132 9.99 -3.31 30.24
C ASP A 132 11.32 -2.58 30.01
N ASP A 133 11.75 -1.79 31.00
CA ASP A 133 13.06 -1.11 31.12
C ASP A 133 13.25 0.19 30.31
N TYR A 134 12.19 0.98 30.13
CA TYR A 134 12.21 2.25 29.38
C TYR A 134 12.73 3.43 30.21
N GLY A 135 13.93 3.31 30.76
CA GLY A 135 14.54 4.29 31.67
C GLY A 135 15.20 5.50 31.01
N TYR A 136 15.31 5.55 29.68
CA TYR A 136 15.92 6.70 28.98
C TYR A 136 14.90 7.81 28.75
N THR A 137 15.30 9.06 29.00
CA THR A 137 14.46 10.23 28.75
C THR A 137 14.26 10.51 27.25
N ASP A 138 13.03 10.84 26.89
CA ASP A 138 12.61 11.21 25.55
C ASP A 138 12.89 12.70 25.23
N VAL A 139 12.41 13.20 24.09
CA VAL A 139 12.61 14.62 23.71
C VAL A 139 11.85 15.61 24.60
N ASP A 140 10.92 15.13 25.42
CA ASP A 140 10.15 15.91 26.39
C ASP A 140 10.67 15.72 27.82
N GLY A 141 11.77 14.98 27.99
CA GLY A 141 12.42 14.72 29.28
C GLY A 141 11.79 13.59 30.10
N GLN A 142 10.83 12.85 29.53
CA GLN A 142 10.06 11.84 30.24
C GLN A 142 10.59 10.43 29.98
N VAL A 143 10.42 9.54 30.95
CA VAL A 143 10.72 8.09 30.82
C VAL A 143 9.46 7.32 30.43
N GLY A 144 9.62 6.09 29.92
CA GLY A 144 8.51 5.31 29.35
C GLY A 144 7.63 4.57 30.37
N PHE A 145 7.91 4.72 31.67
CA PHE A 145 7.21 3.95 32.72
C PHE A 145 5.71 4.28 32.82
N GLU A 146 5.35 5.56 32.90
CA GLU A 146 3.96 5.99 33.06
C GLU A 146 3.12 5.80 31.78
N ASP A 147 3.74 5.98 30.61
CA ASP A 147 3.06 5.89 29.31
C ASP A 147 3.06 4.48 28.69
N GLY A 148 3.86 3.55 29.22
CA GLY A 148 3.91 2.17 28.74
C GLY A 148 3.90 1.17 29.88
N GLU A 149 5.03 0.96 30.54
CA GLU A 149 5.24 -0.18 31.45
C GLU A 149 4.15 -0.35 32.49
N ALA A 150 3.81 0.72 33.22
CA ALA A 150 2.81 0.66 34.28
C ALA A 150 1.43 0.22 33.74
N ILE A 151 1.07 0.70 32.55
CA ILE A 151 -0.19 0.38 31.87
C ILE A 151 -0.16 -1.06 31.36
N TRP A 152 0.93 -1.45 30.70
CA TRP A 152 1.06 -2.79 30.13
C TRP A 152 1.12 -3.88 31.21
N LYS A 153 1.78 -3.60 32.34
CA LYS A 153 1.77 -4.46 33.54
C LYS A 153 0.38 -4.56 34.15
N ALA A 154 -0.34 -3.45 34.29
CA ALA A 154 -1.72 -3.45 34.80
C ALA A 154 -2.69 -4.22 33.90
N MET A 155 -2.43 -4.26 32.59
CA MET A 155 -3.19 -5.06 31.61
C MET A 155 -2.78 -6.53 31.56
N GLY A 156 -1.73 -6.94 32.28
CA GLY A 156 -1.22 -8.31 32.25
C GLY A 156 -0.60 -8.72 30.91
N LEU A 157 -0.05 -7.76 30.14
CA LEU A 157 0.52 -8.05 28.83
C LEU A 157 1.85 -8.83 28.93
N PRO A 158 2.17 -9.69 27.95
CA PRO A 158 3.40 -10.47 27.92
C PRO A 158 4.66 -9.61 27.98
N GLU A 159 5.71 -10.06 28.67
CA GLU A 159 7.00 -9.34 28.72
C GLU A 159 7.64 -9.20 27.34
N VAL A 160 7.37 -10.15 26.44
CA VAL A 160 7.85 -10.15 25.08
C VAL A 160 6.70 -10.41 24.12
N LEU A 161 6.58 -9.55 23.11
CA LEU A 161 5.68 -9.78 21.97
C LEU A 161 6.49 -10.03 20.70
N ARG A 162 5.92 -10.81 19.78
CA ARG A 162 6.54 -11.15 18.50
C ARG A 162 5.52 -11.04 17.37
N PRO A 163 5.99 -10.79 16.14
CA PRO A 163 5.16 -11.01 14.97
C PRO A 163 4.69 -12.47 14.96
N GLY A 164 3.43 -12.71 14.63
CA GLY A 164 2.84 -14.04 14.78
C GLY A 164 1.33 -14.08 14.59
N PRO A 165 0.76 -15.29 14.52
CA PRO A 165 -0.69 -15.47 14.37
C PRO A 165 -1.47 -14.92 15.56
N CYS A 166 -2.77 -14.71 15.38
CA CYS A 166 -3.66 -14.20 16.42
C CYS A 166 -3.72 -15.06 17.70
N THR A 167 -3.32 -16.34 17.63
CA THR A 167 -3.34 -17.25 18.78
C THR A 167 -2.42 -16.73 19.89
N VAL A 168 -2.92 -16.79 21.13
CA VAL A 168 -2.09 -16.55 22.31
C VAL A 168 -1.57 -17.88 22.84
N PRO A 169 -0.36 -17.93 23.43
CA PRO A 169 0.08 -19.11 24.17
C PRO A 169 -0.94 -19.41 25.29
N GLY A 170 -1.66 -20.53 25.17
CA GLY A 170 -2.75 -20.94 26.06
C GLY A 170 -4.09 -21.25 25.38
N ASP A 171 -4.29 -20.84 24.12
CA ASP A 171 -5.53 -21.15 23.39
C ASP A 171 -5.59 -22.60 22.87
N ASP A 172 -4.46 -23.33 22.82
CA ASP A 172 -4.41 -24.74 22.41
C ASP A 172 -5.04 -25.71 23.45
N GLU A 173 -5.47 -25.24 24.63
CA GLU A 173 -6.12 -26.10 25.64
C GLU A 173 -7.62 -25.81 25.88
N MET A 174 -8.28 -24.99 25.05
CA MET A 174 -9.74 -24.76 25.15
C MET A 174 -10.46 -24.98 23.82
N GLU A 175 -10.31 -26.18 23.24
CA GLU A 175 -11.33 -26.74 22.36
C GLU A 175 -12.54 -27.20 23.19
N GLY A 176 -13.64 -26.45 23.13
CA GLY A 176 -14.95 -26.99 23.50
C GLY A 176 -15.90 -26.03 24.22
N SER A 177 -16.64 -25.22 23.46
CA SER A 177 -18.11 -25.23 23.53
C SER A 177 -18.68 -24.24 22.52
N GLY A 178 -19.50 -24.78 21.61
CA GLY A 178 -20.25 -24.00 20.66
C GLY A 178 -21.36 -23.20 21.32
N GLY A 179 -21.63 -22.03 20.73
CA GLY A 179 -22.80 -21.21 21.01
C GLY A 179 -23.18 -20.48 19.74
N ALA A 180 -23.94 -21.16 18.87
CA ALA A 180 -24.59 -20.54 17.72
C ALA A 180 -25.78 -19.71 18.22
N GLY A 181 -25.68 -18.39 18.08
CA GLY A 181 -26.76 -17.45 18.33
C GLY A 181 -26.85 -16.46 17.18
N GLY A 182 -27.71 -16.74 16.22
CA GLY A 182 -28.07 -15.80 15.15
C GLY A 182 -28.98 -14.71 15.70
N ILE A 183 -28.74 -13.48 15.25
CA ILE A 183 -29.73 -12.40 15.24
C ILE A 183 -29.64 -11.73 13.87
N ASP A 184 -30.67 -11.95 13.07
CA ASP A 184 -30.99 -11.20 11.87
C ASP A 184 -31.54 -9.82 12.25
N GLY A 185 -31.21 -8.79 11.47
CA GLY A 185 -31.96 -7.54 11.44
C GLY A 185 -31.10 -6.28 11.40
N ASP A 186 -30.88 -5.73 10.21
CA ASP A 186 -31.65 -4.59 9.67
C ASP A 186 -30.90 -3.98 8.48
N GLY A 187 -31.64 -3.71 7.40
CA GLY A 187 -31.11 -3.19 6.16
C GLY A 187 -30.70 -1.73 6.32
N SER A 188 -29.43 -1.43 6.04
CA SER A 188 -28.96 -0.06 5.81
C SER A 188 -28.31 0.05 4.42
N PRO A 189 -28.47 1.18 3.74
CA PRO A 189 -28.42 1.24 2.28
C PRO A 189 -26.99 1.16 1.75
N SER A 190 -26.87 0.53 0.58
CA SER A 190 -25.64 0.35 -0.18
C SER A 190 -24.91 1.68 -0.35
N LEU A 191 -23.83 1.90 0.41
CA LEU A 191 -23.06 3.13 0.34
C LEU A 191 -22.20 3.11 -0.94
N ARG A 192 -22.67 3.74 -2.01
CA ARG A 192 -21.93 3.89 -3.27
C ARG A 192 -21.09 5.17 -3.18
N LYS A 193 -19.77 5.06 -3.30
CA LYS A 193 -18.87 6.22 -3.38
C LYS A 193 -18.23 6.23 -4.77
N SER A 194 -18.37 7.36 -5.46
CA SER A 194 -17.85 7.56 -6.81
C SER A 194 -16.98 8.82 -6.85
N SER A 195 -15.85 8.75 -7.54
CA SER A 195 -14.97 9.90 -7.81
C SER A 195 -14.50 9.85 -9.26
N THR A 196 -14.32 11.02 -9.88
CA THR A 196 -13.78 11.14 -11.24
C THR A 196 -12.77 12.27 -11.28
N THR A 197 -11.60 12.00 -11.85
CA THR A 197 -10.52 12.99 -12.02
C THR A 197 -10.03 12.94 -13.47
N VAL A 198 -9.87 14.11 -14.08
CA VAL A 198 -9.40 14.26 -15.46
C VAL A 198 -8.00 14.86 -15.46
N TYR A 199 -7.07 14.20 -16.14
CA TYR A 199 -5.72 14.67 -16.40
C TYR A 199 -5.61 15.03 -17.88
N THR A 200 -5.06 16.21 -18.20
CA THR A 200 -4.80 16.62 -19.58
C THR A 200 -3.34 16.98 -19.76
N THR A 201 -2.73 16.50 -20.84
CA THR A 201 -1.40 16.90 -21.32
C THR A 201 -1.47 17.14 -22.83
N THR A 202 -0.44 17.74 -23.42
CA THR A 202 -0.40 18.00 -24.87
C THR A 202 -0.63 16.71 -25.65
N GLY A 203 -1.73 16.67 -26.41
CA GLY A 203 -2.12 15.57 -27.28
C GLY A 203 -2.83 14.40 -26.61
N ILE A 204 -2.99 14.38 -25.28
CA ILE A 204 -3.62 13.25 -24.55
C ILE A 204 -4.46 13.76 -23.36
N SER A 205 -5.67 13.23 -23.22
CA SER A 205 -6.53 13.37 -22.03
C SER A 205 -6.74 11.99 -21.40
N ALA A 206 -6.57 11.89 -20.09
CA ALA A 206 -6.83 10.67 -19.32
C ALA A 206 -7.91 10.95 -18.26
N THR A 207 -9.01 10.19 -18.29
CA THR A 207 -10.08 10.26 -17.29
C THR A 207 -9.97 9.03 -16.38
N VAL A 208 -9.85 9.25 -15.08
CA VAL A 208 -9.84 8.19 -14.07
C VAL A 208 -11.14 8.26 -13.27
N ALA A 209 -11.99 7.26 -13.40
CA ALA A 209 -13.22 7.10 -12.63
C ALA A 209 -13.07 5.94 -11.64
N THR A 210 -13.34 6.17 -10.36
CA THR A 210 -13.30 5.15 -9.31
C THR A 210 -14.68 5.01 -8.68
N ASP A 211 -15.24 3.80 -8.75
CA ASP A 211 -16.53 3.41 -8.16
C ASP A 211 -16.30 2.34 -7.09
N THR A 212 -16.70 2.61 -5.85
CA THR A 212 -16.74 1.60 -4.78
C THR A 212 -18.18 1.17 -4.52
N THR A 213 -18.47 -0.12 -4.68
CA THR A 213 -19.77 -0.74 -4.44
C THR A 213 -19.70 -1.81 -3.35
N ALA A 214 -20.58 -1.75 -2.36
CA ALA A 214 -20.80 -2.86 -1.43
C ALA A 214 -21.54 -4.00 -2.15
N THR A 215 -21.01 -5.22 -2.13
CA THR A 215 -21.68 -6.42 -2.63
C THR A 215 -22.52 -7.09 -1.53
N ALA A 216 -23.45 -7.96 -1.93
CA ALA A 216 -24.37 -8.66 -1.02
C ALA A 216 -23.69 -9.53 0.06
N SER A 217 -22.39 -9.81 -0.06
CA SER A 217 -21.60 -10.55 0.93
C SER A 217 -20.76 -9.65 1.85
N ASN A 218 -21.12 -8.37 2.03
CA ASN A 218 -20.35 -7.37 2.80
C ASN A 218 -18.92 -7.11 2.28
N ALA A 219 -18.58 -7.56 1.07
CA ALA A 219 -17.31 -7.23 0.43
C ALA A 219 -17.47 -5.96 -0.44
N ASN A 220 -16.59 -4.98 -0.25
CA ASN A 220 -16.56 -3.81 -1.13
C ASN A 220 -15.75 -4.13 -2.39
N ALA A 221 -16.31 -3.89 -3.57
CA ALA A 221 -15.56 -3.93 -4.82
C ALA A 221 -15.24 -2.49 -5.22
N THR A 222 -13.96 -2.18 -5.44
CA THR A 222 -13.54 -0.90 -6.00
C THR A 222 -13.14 -1.11 -7.45
N THR A 223 -13.86 -0.46 -8.36
CA THR A 223 -13.58 -0.47 -9.80
C THR A 223 -12.99 0.85 -10.20
N THR A 224 -11.75 0.86 -10.68
CA THR A 224 -11.11 2.03 -11.28
C THR A 224 -11.05 1.84 -12.80
N THR A 225 -11.72 2.73 -13.54
CA THR A 225 -11.68 2.79 -14.99
C THR A 225 -10.82 3.99 -15.42
N THR A 226 -9.72 3.72 -16.10
CA THR A 226 -8.89 4.75 -16.73
C THR A 226 -9.15 4.74 -18.23
N THR A 227 -9.54 5.89 -18.78
CA THR A 227 -9.82 6.08 -20.20
C THR A 227 -8.85 7.11 -20.77
N VAL A 228 -8.01 6.71 -21.71
CA VAL A 228 -7.01 7.57 -22.37
C VAL A 228 -7.47 7.87 -23.79
N ARG A 229 -7.58 9.15 -24.12
CA ARG A 229 -8.01 9.65 -25.42
C ARG A 229 -6.99 10.65 -25.98
N PRO A 230 -6.58 10.54 -27.26
CA PRO A 230 -5.78 11.58 -27.91
C PRO A 230 -6.60 12.86 -28.13
N THR A 231 -6.00 14.04 -28.00
CA THR A 231 -6.66 15.34 -28.27
C THR A 231 -6.04 16.03 -29.48
N SER A 232 -6.88 16.46 -30.44
CA SER A 232 -6.46 17.26 -31.59
C SER A 232 -6.41 18.74 -31.22
N SER A 233 -5.24 19.37 -31.32
CA SER A 233 -5.08 20.82 -31.12
C SER A 233 -5.41 21.59 -32.40
N PRO A 234 -6.26 22.63 -32.37
CA PRO A 234 -6.55 23.44 -33.57
C PRO A 234 -5.37 24.38 -33.86
N SER A 235 -4.79 24.25 -35.06
CA SER A 235 -3.72 25.14 -35.54
C SER A 235 -4.28 26.52 -35.92
N PRO A 236 -3.59 27.64 -35.60
CA PRO A 236 -4.08 28.99 -35.88
C PRO A 236 -3.87 29.37 -37.36
N SER A 237 -4.91 29.90 -38.00
CA SER A 237 -4.86 30.37 -39.40
C SER A 237 -4.27 31.79 -39.47
N PRO A 238 -3.40 32.10 -40.45
CA PRO A 238 -2.81 33.43 -40.61
C PRO A 238 -3.68 34.36 -41.48
N ASP A 239 -3.78 35.62 -41.04
CA ASP A 239 -4.27 36.79 -41.78
C ASP A 239 -3.49 37.00 -43.08
N ILE A 240 -4.18 37.30 -44.19
CA ILE A 240 -3.78 38.25 -45.25
C ILE A 240 -4.97 38.51 -46.21
N ASP A 241 -5.19 39.80 -46.47
CA ASP A 241 -6.16 40.45 -47.36
C ASP A 241 -6.25 39.93 -48.81
N LYS A 242 -7.49 39.77 -49.32
CA LYS A 242 -8.05 40.43 -50.55
C LYS A 242 -9.46 39.92 -50.94
N GLN A 243 -10.34 40.87 -51.28
CA GLN A 243 -11.67 40.81 -51.93
C GLN A 243 -11.72 40.04 -53.29
N PRO A 244 -12.92 39.87 -53.93
CA PRO A 244 -14.21 39.36 -53.45
C PRO A 244 -14.86 38.30 -54.39
N GLN A 245 -15.88 37.58 -53.86
CA GLN A 245 -17.05 36.89 -54.48
C GLN A 245 -17.09 36.56 -56.01
N PRO A 246 -17.52 35.33 -56.39
CA PRO A 246 -18.97 35.10 -56.50
C PRO A 246 -19.50 33.72 -56.03
N GLU A 247 -20.74 33.79 -55.55
CA GLU A 247 -21.89 32.89 -55.74
C GLU A 247 -21.77 31.35 -55.69
N GLN A 248 -22.45 30.82 -54.66
CA GLN A 248 -23.37 29.67 -54.67
C GLN A 248 -22.83 28.23 -54.80
N GLN A 249 -23.36 27.41 -53.87
CA GLN A 249 -23.53 25.95 -53.91
C GLN A 249 -22.25 25.11 -53.74
N ASP A 250 -22.01 24.63 -52.51
CA ASP A 250 -22.42 23.29 -52.08
C ASP A 250 -21.88 23.05 -50.66
N GLN A 251 -22.75 22.79 -49.69
CA GLN A 251 -22.33 22.43 -48.34
C GLN A 251 -21.92 20.95 -48.35
N THR A 252 -20.71 20.65 -48.83
CA THR A 252 -20.13 19.32 -48.59
C THR A 252 -19.80 19.20 -47.10
N PRO A 253 -20.40 18.27 -46.35
CA PRO A 253 -20.09 18.10 -44.94
C PRO A 253 -18.63 17.71 -44.77
N ALA A 254 -17.96 18.31 -43.77
CA ALA A 254 -16.60 17.91 -43.40
C ALA A 254 -16.54 16.38 -43.21
N PRO A 255 -15.47 15.70 -43.69
CA PRO A 255 -15.38 14.24 -43.64
C PRO A 255 -15.48 13.74 -42.19
N PRO A 256 -15.99 12.50 -41.97
CA PRO A 256 -16.09 11.93 -40.64
C PRO A 256 -14.71 11.89 -40.01
N GLN A 257 -14.54 12.58 -38.88
CA GLN A 257 -13.34 12.42 -38.05
C GLN A 257 -13.26 10.95 -37.64
N THR A 258 -12.25 10.23 -38.15
CA THR A 258 -11.98 8.85 -37.77
C THR A 258 -11.73 8.82 -36.26
N PRO A 259 -12.40 7.94 -35.49
CA PRO A 259 -12.27 7.96 -34.04
C PRO A 259 -10.83 7.65 -33.64
N LEU A 260 -10.22 8.57 -32.87
CA LEU A 260 -8.90 8.37 -32.29
C LEU A 260 -8.98 7.19 -31.31
N ASN A 261 -8.14 6.16 -31.52
CA ASN A 261 -8.08 4.93 -30.71
C ASN A 261 -8.11 5.27 -29.20
N GLU A 262 -9.24 5.00 -28.56
CA GLU A 262 -9.47 5.19 -27.13
C GLU A 262 -9.05 3.90 -26.41
N ILE A 263 -8.24 4.02 -25.36
CA ILE A 263 -7.82 2.89 -24.53
C ILE A 263 -8.52 3.00 -23.17
N THR A 264 -9.31 1.99 -22.82
CA THR A 264 -10.02 1.91 -21.53
C THR A 264 -9.50 0.71 -20.73
N THR A 265 -8.86 0.97 -19.59
CA THR A 265 -8.42 -0.06 -18.64
C THR A 265 -9.36 -0.04 -17.43
N THR A 266 -9.97 -1.18 -17.10
CA THR A 266 -10.84 -1.31 -15.93
C THR A 266 -10.24 -2.32 -14.95
N ILE A 267 -9.81 -1.84 -13.79
CA ILE A 267 -9.31 -2.68 -12.70
C ILE A 267 -10.42 -2.80 -11.67
N THR A 268 -10.80 -4.03 -11.32
CA THR A 268 -11.76 -4.30 -10.24
C THR A 268 -11.03 -4.99 -9.10
N THR A 269 -10.77 -4.26 -8.02
CA THR A 269 -10.24 -4.81 -6.77
C THR A 269 -11.42 -5.30 -5.91
N THR A 270 -11.42 -6.57 -5.52
CA THR A 270 -12.32 -7.10 -4.49
C THR A 270 -11.67 -6.92 -3.12
N ALA A 271 -12.38 -6.30 -2.17
CA ALA A 271 -11.90 -6.06 -0.81
C ALA A 271 -11.92 -7.31 0.10
N SER A 272 -11.51 -8.46 -0.41
CA SER A 272 -11.17 -9.59 0.47
C SER A 272 -9.88 -9.24 1.20
N HIS A 273 -9.86 -9.39 2.53
CA HIS A 273 -8.63 -9.29 3.33
C HIS A 273 -7.56 -10.19 2.70
N THR A 274 -6.34 -9.70 2.52
CA THR A 274 -5.25 -10.57 2.08
C THR A 274 -4.98 -11.53 3.23
N PRO A 275 -5.11 -12.86 3.05
CA PRO A 275 -4.81 -13.78 4.14
C PRO A 275 -3.32 -13.69 4.47
N THR A 276 -2.99 -13.35 5.72
CA THR A 276 -1.61 -13.29 6.18
C THR A 276 -1.34 -14.37 7.23
N CYS A 277 -0.16 -14.96 7.21
CA CYS A 277 0.35 -15.84 8.27
C CYS A 277 1.71 -15.28 8.75
N PRO A 278 1.72 -14.21 9.56
CA PRO A 278 2.97 -13.69 10.09
C PRO A 278 3.61 -14.68 11.05
N SER A 279 4.93 -14.70 11.04
CA SER A 279 5.78 -15.46 11.96
C SER A 279 6.97 -14.58 12.37
N PRO A 280 7.64 -14.86 13.50
CA PRO A 280 8.86 -14.14 13.85
C PRO A 280 9.89 -14.26 12.70
N PRO A 281 10.50 -13.15 12.24
CA PRO A 281 11.53 -13.20 11.20
C PRO A 281 12.65 -14.18 11.57
N ASP A 282 12.95 -15.11 10.66
CA ASP A 282 13.89 -16.21 10.84
C ASP A 282 14.94 -16.26 9.71
N ALA A 283 15.72 -17.35 9.65
CA ALA A 283 16.74 -17.50 8.60
C ALA A 283 16.16 -17.52 7.18
N HIS A 284 14.95 -18.06 6.98
CA HIS A 284 14.29 -18.05 5.68
C HIS A 284 13.85 -16.63 5.30
N PHE A 285 13.28 -15.90 6.26
CA PHE A 285 12.94 -14.48 6.10
C PHE A 285 14.18 -13.66 5.71
N LEU A 286 15.27 -13.81 6.45
CA LEU A 286 16.51 -13.06 6.18
C LEU A 286 17.05 -13.36 4.77
N LYS A 287 17.11 -14.64 4.37
CA LYS A 287 17.57 -15.03 3.04
C LYS A 287 16.67 -14.46 1.94
N THR A 288 15.36 -14.44 2.18
CA THR A 288 14.39 -13.86 1.24
C THR A 288 14.58 -12.34 1.13
N TRP A 289 14.75 -11.64 2.25
CA TRP A 289 15.01 -10.21 2.26
C TRP A 289 16.31 -9.85 1.53
N GLN A 290 17.39 -10.61 1.77
CA GLN A 290 18.67 -10.48 1.07
C GLN A 290 18.52 -10.60 -0.46
N SER A 291 17.56 -11.40 -0.95
CA SER A 291 17.31 -11.53 -2.39
C SER A 291 16.62 -10.31 -3.03
N PHE A 292 16.00 -9.45 -2.21
CA PHE A 292 15.25 -8.27 -2.66
C PHE A 292 15.98 -6.94 -2.45
N VAL A 293 17.16 -6.95 -1.84
CA VAL A 293 17.96 -5.75 -1.53
C VAL A 293 19.26 -5.73 -2.35
N PRO A 294 19.87 -4.54 -2.56
CA PRO A 294 21.17 -4.45 -3.22
C PRO A 294 22.23 -5.28 -2.48
N ARG A 295 23.14 -5.92 -3.24
CA ARG A 295 24.25 -6.71 -2.67
C ARG A 295 25.19 -5.91 -1.76
N THR A 296 25.18 -4.59 -1.88
CA THR A 296 25.95 -3.67 -1.04
C THR A 296 25.29 -3.37 0.31
N ALA A 297 24.01 -3.75 0.50
CA ALA A 297 23.30 -3.55 1.76
C ALA A 297 23.61 -4.69 2.74
N ASP A 298 24.10 -4.34 3.92
CA ASP A 298 24.20 -5.26 5.06
C ASP A 298 22.85 -5.29 5.79
N VAL A 299 22.12 -6.40 5.63
CA VAL A 299 20.82 -6.64 6.28
C VAL A 299 20.92 -7.80 7.25
N ARG A 300 20.35 -7.62 8.45
CA ARG A 300 20.43 -8.59 9.56
C ARG A 300 19.11 -8.74 10.28
N LEU A 301 19.03 -9.77 11.12
CA LEU A 301 18.00 -9.87 12.16
C LEU A 301 18.59 -9.40 13.49
N SER A 302 17.75 -8.84 14.33
CA SER A 302 18.09 -8.40 15.68
C SER A 302 16.97 -8.80 16.63
N ASP A 303 17.28 -9.04 17.90
CA ASP A 303 16.32 -9.32 18.96
C ASP A 303 16.20 -8.18 19.97
N ASP A 304 16.97 -7.11 19.80
CA ASP A 304 16.97 -5.96 20.69
C ASP A 304 16.78 -4.67 19.91
N ALA A 305 15.58 -4.09 20.00
CA ALA A 305 15.29 -2.78 19.42
C ALA A 305 15.88 -1.63 20.26
N GLY A 306 16.49 -1.94 21.41
CA GLY A 306 17.01 -0.97 22.38
C GLY A 306 15.88 -0.33 23.18
N ARG A 307 16.01 -0.30 24.52
CA ARG A 307 14.99 0.15 25.48
C ARG A 307 14.65 1.66 25.47
N TYR A 308 14.42 2.19 24.28
CA TYR A 308 14.02 3.56 23.99
C TYR A 308 12.79 3.56 23.07
N LEU A 309 12.55 4.62 22.30
CA LEU A 309 11.36 4.74 21.47
C LEU A 309 11.24 3.72 20.32
N CYS A 310 12.35 3.14 19.86
CA CYS A 310 12.33 2.07 18.85
C CYS A 310 11.64 0.80 19.37
N GLU A 311 12.02 0.33 20.56
CA GLU A 311 11.36 -0.78 21.25
C GLU A 311 9.93 -0.40 21.66
N PHE A 312 9.74 0.83 22.17
CA PHE A 312 8.45 1.26 22.71
C PHE A 312 7.35 1.27 21.65
N ILE A 313 7.62 1.85 20.46
CA ILE A 313 6.66 1.86 19.35
C ILE A 313 6.39 0.44 18.84
N TYR A 314 7.43 -0.40 18.79
CA TYR A 314 7.30 -1.76 18.28
C TYR A 314 6.41 -2.59 19.21
N TYR A 315 6.67 -2.55 20.51
CA TYR A 315 5.85 -3.20 21.53
C TYR A 315 4.42 -2.65 21.51
N THR A 316 4.25 -1.31 21.48
CA THR A 316 2.93 -0.66 21.42
C THR A 316 2.10 -1.17 20.24
N SER A 317 2.69 -1.22 19.04
CA SER A 317 1.96 -1.66 17.86
C SER A 317 1.63 -3.16 17.88
N LEU A 318 2.56 -4.01 18.33
CA LEU A 318 2.29 -5.44 18.52
C LEU A 318 1.20 -5.68 19.57
N MET A 319 1.21 -4.89 20.64
CA MET A 319 0.23 -4.94 21.73
C MET A 319 -1.18 -4.60 21.25
N HIS A 320 -1.37 -3.58 20.41
CA HIS A 320 -2.69 -3.29 19.84
C HIS A 320 -3.22 -4.44 19.00
N ALA A 321 -2.37 -5.08 18.17
CA ALA A 321 -2.78 -6.27 17.42
C ALA A 321 -3.09 -7.46 18.34
N TYR A 322 -2.32 -7.65 19.42
CA TYR A 322 -2.53 -8.67 20.44
C TYR A 322 -3.89 -8.49 21.14
N LEU A 323 -4.20 -7.28 21.61
CA LEU A 323 -5.45 -6.97 22.29
C LEU A 323 -6.67 -7.12 21.38
N GLU A 324 -6.54 -6.78 20.10
CA GLU A 324 -7.59 -6.95 19.10
C GLU A 324 -7.72 -8.40 18.58
N ARG A 325 -6.96 -9.37 19.14
CA ARG A 325 -6.96 -10.78 18.70
C ARG A 325 -6.71 -10.93 17.21
N ARG A 326 -5.83 -10.09 16.67
CA ARG A 326 -5.42 -10.12 15.27
C ARG A 326 -4.03 -10.70 15.12
N ASN A 327 -3.75 -11.12 13.89
CA ASN A 327 -2.39 -11.38 13.45
C ASN A 327 -1.50 -10.16 13.75
N ARG A 328 -0.38 -10.42 14.42
CA ARG A 328 0.61 -9.41 14.79
C ARG A 328 1.53 -9.15 13.60
N SER A 329 0.95 -8.66 12.51
CA SER A 329 1.63 -8.37 11.24
C SER A 329 2.41 -7.05 11.28
N VAL A 330 3.26 -6.89 12.28
CA VAL A 330 4.04 -5.68 12.57
C VAL A 330 5.52 -6.03 12.55
N VAL A 331 6.36 -5.23 11.89
CA VAL A 331 7.82 -5.34 11.99
C VAL A 331 8.44 -3.99 12.30
N PHE A 332 9.62 -4.03 12.91
CA PHE A 332 10.45 -2.85 13.12
C PHE A 332 11.74 -2.97 12.31
N LEU A 333 12.07 -1.92 11.56
CA LEU A 333 13.29 -1.81 10.75
C LEU A 333 14.20 -0.73 11.35
N HIS A 334 15.36 -1.14 11.86
CA HIS A 334 16.45 -0.23 12.14
C HIS A 334 17.23 0.12 10.87
N VAL A 335 17.52 1.41 10.72
CA VAL A 335 18.41 1.95 9.68
C VAL A 335 19.59 2.70 10.31
N PRO A 336 20.74 2.79 9.61
CA PRO A 336 21.88 3.61 10.05
C PRO A 336 21.53 5.09 10.21
N GLY A 337 22.35 5.81 10.98
CA GLY A 337 22.17 7.25 11.26
C GLY A 337 22.50 8.22 10.12
N ARG A 338 22.89 7.72 8.96
CA ARG A 338 23.28 8.54 7.80
C ARG A 338 22.04 9.06 7.07
N ALA A 339 22.06 10.34 6.71
CA ALA A 339 20.96 11.03 6.04
C ALA A 339 21.39 11.74 4.73
N ASP A 340 22.58 11.43 4.22
CA ASP A 340 23.01 11.83 2.87
C ASP A 340 22.18 11.11 1.78
N ASP A 341 22.12 11.69 0.58
CA ASP A 341 21.27 11.22 -0.51
C ASP A 341 21.54 9.75 -0.87
N GLU A 342 22.81 9.33 -0.87
CA GLU A 342 23.20 7.94 -1.13
C GLU A 342 22.67 6.98 -0.04
N ALA A 343 22.78 7.37 1.23
CA ALA A 343 22.26 6.59 2.36
C ALA A 343 20.73 6.49 2.35
N ILE A 344 20.02 7.58 2.02
CA ILE A 344 18.56 7.58 1.90
C ILE A 344 18.10 6.72 0.72
N GLN A 345 18.79 6.79 -0.42
CA GLN A 345 18.48 5.97 -1.58
C GLN A 345 18.70 4.47 -1.30
N LEU A 346 19.82 4.10 -0.66
CA LEU A 346 20.05 2.71 -0.22
C LEU A 346 18.99 2.26 0.79
N GLY A 347 18.67 3.11 1.78
CA GLY A 347 17.65 2.82 2.79
C GLY A 347 16.26 2.61 2.20
N LYS A 348 15.89 3.39 1.17
CA LYS A 348 14.66 3.21 0.40
C LYS A 348 14.64 1.85 -0.31
N GLU A 349 15.72 1.46 -0.95
CA GLU A 349 15.82 0.16 -1.64
C GLU A 349 15.74 -1.01 -0.65
N VAL A 350 16.39 -0.88 0.51
CA VAL A 350 16.31 -1.86 1.61
C VAL A 350 14.90 -2.00 2.17
N ALA A 351 14.23 -0.88 2.45
CA ALA A 351 12.86 -0.87 2.95
C ALA A 351 11.86 -1.40 1.91
N ALA A 352 12.01 -1.05 0.63
CA ALA A 352 11.20 -1.62 -0.44
C ALA A 352 11.45 -3.14 -0.60
N GLY A 353 12.70 -3.59 -0.41
CA GLY A 353 13.04 -5.01 -0.35
C GLY A 353 12.38 -5.72 0.83
N LEU A 354 12.27 -5.07 1.98
CA LEU A 354 11.56 -5.60 3.15
C LEU A 354 10.06 -5.76 2.87
N VAL A 355 9.45 -4.77 2.22
CA VAL A 355 8.04 -4.84 1.80
C VAL A 355 7.79 -6.06 0.89
N ARG A 356 8.67 -6.30 -0.09
CA ARG A 356 8.60 -7.51 -0.94
C ARG A 356 8.79 -8.80 -0.15
N CYS A 357 9.71 -8.80 0.82
CA CYS A 357 9.96 -9.93 1.70
C CYS A 357 8.72 -10.30 2.52
N LEU A 358 8.06 -9.32 3.13
CA LEU A 358 6.81 -9.53 3.88
C LEU A 358 5.72 -10.12 2.98
N ALA A 359 5.54 -9.56 1.78
CA ALA A 359 4.58 -10.09 0.83
C ALA A 359 4.90 -11.52 0.38
N ALA A 360 6.18 -11.88 0.24
CA ALA A 360 6.60 -13.23 -0.15
C ALA A 360 6.51 -14.25 0.99
N CYS A 361 6.80 -13.84 2.23
CA CYS A 361 6.89 -14.73 3.39
C CYS A 361 5.56 -14.88 4.13
N TRP A 362 4.74 -13.83 4.17
CA TRP A 362 3.57 -13.78 5.07
C TRP A 362 2.23 -13.74 4.35
N VAL A 363 2.16 -13.47 3.05
CA VAL A 363 0.89 -13.58 2.31
C VAL A 363 0.69 -15.03 1.87
N VAL A 364 -0.50 -15.57 2.16
CA VAL A 364 -0.90 -16.92 1.77
C VAL A 364 -1.54 -16.93 0.39
#